data_AF-A0A382NUM5-F1
#
_entry.id   AF-A0A382NUM5-F1
#
_cell.length_a   1.000
_cell.length_b   1.000
_cell.length_c   1.000
_cell.angle_alpha   90.00
_cell.angle_beta   90.00
_cell.angle_gamma   90.00
#
_symmetry.space_group_name_H-M   'P 1'
#
loop_
_entity.id
_entity.type
_entity.pdbx_description
1 polymer ?
#
loop_
_entity_poly.entity_id
_entity_poly.type
_entity_poly.pdbx_seq_one_letter_code
_entity_poly.pdbx_strand_id
1 'polypeptide(L)'
;PINEILPHIESMNYKLPAENDQAGGTSPYTRKAPYHYGWDWGPCFVTSGIWQEVELFGWNSWFIKNIFIRQEKCDKDRADLTLEVDIESKNNKSGKIIIFEPKSEILYEHPIKFSKGENKLYFDLVVVKPELWWPAGHGDQPLYDFQVTIHVDGEEEKFSKRTGLRDVAIKRVKDDKGKSFTIYVNGKPIFAKGANWIPADSFTSRLTTKDYKLLLQNVIKANMNTLRVWGGGIYESDEFYQLCDQMGILVWQDFMFACSLYPGDNEFLDSVDKEARYQVDRLKDHPSIILWCGNNEIAWAWHNWGWKEEYPETVYTQDYNQLFHNVLPKVCRELDPSRLYWPSSPGDNDSLPETGQNYGSG
;
A
#
# COMPACT_ATOMS: atom_id res chain seq x y z
N PRO A 1 -4.91 -3.14 -25.21
CA PRO A 1 -6.23 -3.05 -24.54
C PRO A 1 -7.41 -3.08 -25.53
N ILE A 2 -7.66 -2.05 -26.35
CA ILE A 2 -8.88 -2.00 -27.20
C ILE A 2 -9.06 -3.25 -28.08
N ASN A 3 -8.02 -3.65 -28.82
CA ASN A 3 -8.10 -4.79 -29.74
C ASN A 3 -8.22 -6.17 -29.06
N GLU A 4 -7.88 -6.27 -27.78
CA GLU A 4 -7.89 -7.53 -27.02
C GLU A 4 -9.11 -7.62 -26.11
N ILE A 5 -9.44 -6.52 -25.45
CA ILE A 5 -10.50 -6.42 -24.44
C ILE A 5 -11.88 -6.25 -25.08
N LEU A 6 -12.02 -5.46 -26.16
CA LEU A 6 -13.34 -5.26 -26.78
C LEU A 6 -13.98 -6.58 -27.27
N PRO A 7 -13.27 -7.47 -27.98
CA PRO A 7 -13.85 -8.76 -28.37
C PRO A 7 -14.26 -9.62 -27.16
N HIS A 8 -13.50 -9.55 -26.07
CA HIS A 8 -13.85 -10.23 -24.82
C HIS A 8 -15.14 -9.66 -24.23
N ILE A 9 -15.24 -8.33 -24.08
CA ILE A 9 -16.45 -7.65 -23.60
C ILE A 9 -17.67 -7.98 -24.48
N GLU A 10 -17.51 -8.00 -25.80
CA GLU A 10 -18.57 -8.34 -26.76
C GLU A 10 -19.04 -9.80 -26.64
N SER A 11 -18.17 -10.70 -26.15
CA SER A 11 -18.52 -12.10 -25.88
C SER A 11 -19.27 -12.31 -24.56
N MET A 12 -19.26 -11.32 -23.66
CA MET A 12 -19.94 -11.41 -22.37
C MET A 12 -21.45 -11.12 -22.49
N ASN A 13 -22.25 -11.76 -21.65
CA ASN A 13 -23.69 -11.54 -21.57
C ASN A 13 -24.07 -10.23 -20.85
N TYR A 14 -23.10 -9.53 -20.25
CA TYR A 14 -23.25 -8.26 -19.55
C TYR A 14 -21.95 -7.47 -19.65
N LYS A 15 -22.01 -6.16 -19.46
CA LYS A 15 -20.84 -5.26 -19.42
C LYS A 15 -20.70 -4.70 -18.02
N LEU A 16 -19.53 -4.86 -17.41
CA LEU A 16 -19.29 -4.35 -16.06
C LEU A 16 -19.53 -2.82 -16.02
N PRO A 17 -20.10 -2.30 -14.93
CA PRO A 17 -20.47 -0.90 -14.81
C PRO A 17 -19.21 -0.05 -14.73
N ALA A 18 -19.14 0.99 -15.56
CA ALA A 18 -18.04 1.93 -15.61
C ALA A 18 -18.58 3.32 -15.98
N GLU A 19 -19.50 3.86 -15.17
CA GLU A 19 -20.24 5.09 -15.49
C GLU A 19 -19.32 6.30 -15.72
N ASN A 20 -18.17 6.33 -15.05
CA ASN A 20 -17.17 7.38 -15.19
C ASN A 20 -16.29 7.24 -16.45
N ASP A 21 -16.31 6.07 -17.10
CA ASP A 21 -15.51 5.79 -18.29
C ASP A 21 -16.11 6.47 -19.53
N GLN A 22 -15.44 7.51 -19.98
CA GLN A 22 -15.79 8.29 -21.17
C GLN A 22 -14.97 7.85 -22.41
N ALA A 23 -14.29 6.70 -22.35
CA ALA A 23 -13.37 6.19 -23.36
C ALA A 23 -13.66 4.73 -23.77
N GLY A 24 -14.94 4.36 -23.80
CA GLY A 24 -15.41 3.12 -24.40
C GLY A 24 -15.63 1.96 -23.44
N GLY A 25 -15.63 2.20 -22.12
CA GLY A 25 -16.06 1.20 -21.13
C GLY A 25 -15.08 0.05 -20.93
N THR A 26 -13.78 0.30 -21.10
CA THR A 26 -12.74 -0.73 -20.98
C THR A 26 -11.95 -0.65 -19.66
N SER A 27 -12.17 0.39 -18.87
CA SER A 27 -11.50 0.61 -17.58
C SER A 27 -11.62 -0.56 -16.58
N PRO A 28 -12.75 -1.31 -16.47
CA PRO A 28 -12.83 -2.42 -15.52
C PRO A 28 -11.86 -3.55 -15.83
N TYR A 29 -11.55 -3.73 -17.11
CA TYR A 29 -10.81 -4.87 -17.65
C TYR A 29 -9.32 -4.58 -17.82
N THR A 30 -8.88 -3.36 -17.49
CA THR A 30 -7.50 -2.91 -17.67
C THR A 30 -6.93 -2.47 -16.33
N ARG A 31 -5.79 -3.04 -15.91
CA ARG A 31 -5.03 -2.51 -14.76
C ARG A 31 -4.31 -1.22 -15.16
N LYS A 32 -5.07 -0.12 -15.13
CA LYS A 32 -4.66 1.26 -15.41
C LYS A 32 -5.43 2.19 -14.48
N ALA A 33 -4.82 3.32 -14.10
CA ALA A 33 -5.45 4.30 -13.21
C ALA A 33 -6.87 4.68 -13.69
N PRO A 34 -7.93 4.41 -12.90
CA PRO A 34 -9.31 4.61 -13.33
C PRO A 34 -9.61 6.04 -13.80
N TYR A 35 -9.09 7.05 -13.11
CA TYR A 35 -9.33 8.46 -13.45
C TYR A 35 -8.84 8.86 -14.87
N HIS A 36 -7.94 8.10 -15.50
CA HIS A 36 -7.52 8.37 -16.88
C HIS A 36 -8.70 8.25 -17.88
N TYR A 37 -9.72 7.45 -17.55
CA TYR A 37 -10.90 7.26 -18.40
C TYR A 37 -11.95 8.35 -18.21
N GLY A 38 -11.69 9.34 -17.34
CA GLY A 38 -12.65 10.34 -16.92
C GLY A 38 -13.15 10.09 -15.50
N TRP A 39 -13.61 11.16 -14.87
CA TRP A 39 -14.33 11.11 -13.59
C TRP A 39 -15.25 12.33 -13.48
N ASP A 40 -16.16 12.36 -12.51
CA ASP A 40 -17.06 13.51 -12.29
C ASP A 40 -16.33 14.83 -11.97
N TRP A 41 -15.04 14.78 -11.61
CA TRP A 41 -14.17 15.93 -11.35
C TRP A 41 -12.98 16.06 -12.31
N GLY A 42 -12.79 15.11 -13.25
CA GLY A 42 -11.56 14.99 -14.03
C GLY A 42 -11.81 14.76 -15.53
N PRO A 43 -10.92 15.29 -16.41
CA PRO A 43 -11.05 15.06 -17.85
C PRO A 43 -10.75 13.60 -18.21
N CYS A 44 -11.28 13.14 -19.34
CA CYS A 44 -10.92 11.86 -19.93
C CYS A 44 -9.64 11.99 -20.77
N PHE A 45 -8.52 11.53 -20.20
CA PHE A 45 -7.23 11.45 -20.88
C PHE A 45 -6.61 10.05 -20.73
N VAL A 46 -6.98 9.15 -21.64
CA VAL A 46 -6.42 7.79 -21.72
C VAL A 46 -5.02 7.82 -22.32
N THR A 47 -4.07 8.35 -21.55
CA THR A 47 -2.66 8.48 -21.96
C THR A 47 -1.96 7.12 -22.04
N SER A 48 -0.82 7.08 -22.74
CA SER A 48 0.08 5.92 -22.83
C SER A 48 1.52 6.41 -22.86
N GLY A 49 2.43 5.68 -22.23
CA GLY A 49 3.86 6.02 -22.23
C GLY A 49 4.62 5.32 -21.11
N ILE A 50 5.94 5.47 -21.15
CA ILE A 50 6.83 5.11 -20.05
C ILE A 50 6.67 6.20 -18.99
N TRP A 51 5.88 5.93 -17.95
CA TRP A 51 5.46 6.92 -16.95
C TRP A 51 6.30 6.91 -15.66
N GLN A 52 7.20 5.93 -15.53
CA GLN A 52 8.18 5.80 -14.45
C GLN A 52 9.57 5.55 -15.04
N GLU A 53 10.59 5.53 -14.18
CA GLU A 53 11.98 5.39 -14.59
C GLU A 53 12.28 4.04 -15.23
N VAL A 54 13.31 4.02 -16.09
CA VAL A 54 13.85 2.81 -16.73
C VAL A 54 15.33 2.76 -16.42
N GLU A 55 15.75 1.68 -15.78
CA GLU A 55 17.10 1.53 -15.26
C GLU A 55 17.76 0.24 -15.77
N LEU A 56 19.10 0.25 -15.85
CA LEU A 56 19.90 -0.92 -16.19
C LEU A 56 20.82 -1.26 -15.01
N PHE A 57 20.48 -2.34 -14.30
CA PHE A 57 21.25 -2.82 -13.16
C PHE A 57 22.18 -3.96 -13.56
N GLY A 58 23.49 -3.75 -13.44
CA GLY A 58 24.51 -4.78 -13.60
C GLY A 58 24.95 -5.33 -12.25
N TRP A 59 24.93 -6.66 -12.09
CA TRP A 59 25.37 -7.35 -10.89
C TRP A 59 26.23 -8.55 -11.25
N ASN A 60 27.14 -8.93 -10.35
CA ASN A 60 28.09 -10.01 -10.59
C ASN A 60 27.48 -11.37 -10.25
N SER A 61 27.87 -11.91 -9.09
CA SER A 61 27.50 -13.27 -8.67
C SER A 61 26.34 -13.30 -7.68
N TRP A 62 25.98 -12.16 -7.08
CA TRP A 62 24.87 -11.98 -6.16
C TRP A 62 24.45 -10.50 -6.13
N PHE A 63 23.26 -10.20 -5.61
CA PHE A 63 22.81 -8.84 -5.30
C PHE A 63 21.70 -8.86 -4.23
N ILE A 64 21.50 -7.72 -3.57
CA ILE A 64 20.40 -7.51 -2.62
C ILE A 64 19.14 -7.16 -3.42
N LYS A 65 18.12 -8.01 -3.35
CA LYS A 65 16.81 -7.81 -4.00
C LYS A 65 15.96 -6.81 -3.23
N ASN A 66 15.88 -6.96 -1.91
CA ASN A 66 15.09 -6.10 -1.04
C ASN A 66 15.66 -6.14 0.40
N ILE A 67 15.43 -5.07 1.16
CA ILE A 67 15.53 -5.10 2.62
C ILE A 67 14.28 -4.51 3.26
N PHE A 68 13.90 -5.11 4.39
CA PHE A 68 12.70 -4.74 5.14
C PHE A 68 13.00 -4.68 6.64
N ILE A 69 12.48 -3.66 7.32
CA ILE A 69 12.54 -3.58 8.79
C ILE A 69 11.16 -3.90 9.35
N ARG A 70 10.98 -5.13 9.83
CA ARG A 70 9.77 -5.54 10.54
C ARG A 70 9.81 -5.02 11.98
N GLN A 71 8.75 -4.33 12.40
CA GLN A 71 8.58 -3.91 13.79
C GLN A 71 7.72 -4.96 14.52
N GLU A 72 8.36 -5.88 15.24
CA GLU A 72 7.66 -6.94 15.98
C GLU A 72 6.91 -6.38 17.18
N LYS A 73 7.55 -5.42 17.85
CA LYS A 73 6.99 -4.68 18.97
C LYS A 73 7.61 -3.30 19.00
N CYS A 74 6.82 -2.26 19.22
CA CYS A 74 7.32 -0.90 19.38
C CYS A 74 6.56 -0.17 20.49
N ASP A 75 7.25 0.19 21.56
CA ASP A 75 6.72 1.07 22.60
C ASP A 75 7.78 2.05 23.11
N LYS A 76 7.41 2.92 24.05
CA LYS A 76 8.30 3.97 24.58
C LYS A 76 9.56 3.45 25.28
N ASP A 77 9.55 2.19 25.72
CA ASP A 77 10.63 1.61 26.50
C ASP A 77 11.53 0.75 25.58
N ARG A 78 10.98 0.11 24.54
CA ARG A 78 11.71 -0.80 23.65
C ARG A 78 11.04 -0.96 22.28
N ALA A 79 11.85 -0.99 21.22
CA ALA A 79 11.46 -1.51 19.91
C ALA A 79 12.25 -2.79 19.57
N ASP A 80 11.53 -3.87 19.29
CA ASP A 80 12.05 -5.14 18.79
C ASP A 80 11.82 -5.19 17.28
N LEU A 81 12.91 -5.30 16.53
CA LEU A 81 12.92 -5.21 15.08
C LEU A 81 13.54 -6.46 14.49
N THR A 82 13.07 -6.86 13.31
CA THR A 82 13.74 -7.87 12.48
C THR A 82 14.08 -7.24 11.14
N LEU A 83 15.38 -7.13 10.83
CA LEU A 83 15.84 -6.84 9.48
C LEU A 83 15.74 -8.13 8.65
N GLU A 84 14.94 -8.09 7.60
CA GLU A 84 14.88 -9.11 6.55
C GLU A 84 15.68 -8.62 5.34
N VAL A 85 16.55 -9.49 4.82
CA VAL A 85 17.38 -9.22 3.65
C VAL A 85 17.16 -10.32 2.62
N ASP A 86 16.63 -9.94 1.47
CA ASP A 86 16.41 -10.83 0.33
C ASP A 86 17.60 -10.74 -0.63
N ILE A 87 18.25 -11.88 -0.89
CA ILE A 87 19.45 -11.97 -1.73
C ILE A 87 19.22 -12.97 -2.86
N GLU A 88 19.53 -12.56 -4.09
CA GLU A 88 19.68 -13.48 -5.22
C GLU A 88 21.15 -13.82 -5.40
N SER A 89 21.47 -15.09 -5.60
CA SER A 89 22.85 -15.53 -5.84
C SER A 89 22.95 -16.61 -6.92
N LYS A 90 23.96 -16.50 -7.78
CA LYS A 90 24.30 -17.51 -8.79
C LYS A 90 24.98 -18.74 -8.19
N ASN A 91 25.62 -18.60 -7.03
CA ASN A 91 26.47 -19.62 -6.40
C ASN A 91 26.33 -19.63 -4.87
N ASN A 92 26.87 -20.64 -4.21
CA ASN A 92 27.01 -20.62 -2.75
C ASN A 92 28.11 -19.63 -2.37
N LYS A 93 27.82 -18.76 -1.40
CA LYS A 93 28.71 -17.69 -0.95
C LYS A 93 28.75 -17.63 0.58
N SER A 94 29.83 -17.06 1.09
CA SER A 94 29.97 -16.72 2.50
C SER A 94 30.62 -15.36 2.62
N GLY A 95 30.22 -14.60 3.62
CA GLY A 95 30.71 -13.25 3.82
C GLY A 95 30.34 -12.73 5.19
N LYS A 96 30.20 -11.41 5.29
CA LYS A 96 29.72 -10.74 6.48
C LYS A 96 28.70 -9.66 6.13
N ILE A 97 27.78 -9.45 7.05
CA ILE A 97 26.85 -8.31 7.04
C ILE A 97 27.26 -7.34 8.14
N ILE A 98 27.16 -6.04 7.85
CA ILE A 98 27.30 -4.95 8.79
C ILE A 98 26.00 -4.16 8.75
N ILE A 99 25.35 -4.01 9.90
CA ILE A 99 24.15 -3.20 10.07
C ILE A 99 24.51 -2.05 11.00
N PHE A 100 24.31 -0.83 10.51
CA PHE A 100 24.60 0.39 11.25
C PHE A 100 23.37 1.30 11.27
N GLU A 101 22.99 1.78 12.44
CA GLU A 101 21.97 2.83 12.58
C GLU A 101 22.48 3.86 13.60
N PRO A 102 22.77 5.10 13.18
CA PRO A 102 23.49 6.07 14.01
C PRO A 102 22.67 6.58 15.20
N LYS A 103 21.34 6.68 15.10
CA LYS A 103 20.50 7.31 16.12
C LYS A 103 20.29 6.43 17.36
N SER A 104 20.24 5.11 17.15
CA SER A 104 20.12 4.05 18.14
C SER A 104 21.46 3.44 18.52
N GLU A 105 22.55 3.91 17.90
CA GLU A 105 23.91 3.39 18.08
C GLU A 105 24.03 1.88 17.79
N ILE A 106 23.16 1.35 16.92
CA ILE A 106 23.27 -0.03 16.45
C ILE A 106 24.53 -0.16 15.59
N LEU A 107 25.40 -1.08 15.98
CA LEU A 107 26.48 -1.61 15.15
C LEU A 107 26.51 -3.13 15.32
N TYR A 108 26.10 -3.84 14.26
CA TYR A 108 25.99 -5.28 14.24
C TYR A 108 26.86 -5.83 13.11
N GLU A 109 27.80 -6.73 13.41
CA GLU A 109 28.65 -7.38 12.42
C GLU A 109 28.56 -8.90 12.58
N HIS A 110 28.06 -9.60 11.56
CA HIS A 110 27.83 -11.04 11.64
C HIS A 110 28.27 -11.78 10.37
N PRO A 111 28.83 -13.00 10.50
CA PRO A 111 29.09 -13.84 9.35
C PRO A 111 27.78 -14.32 8.73
N ILE A 112 27.71 -14.34 7.41
CA ILE A 112 26.55 -14.81 6.65
C ILE A 112 26.96 -15.86 5.62
N LYS A 113 26.01 -16.72 5.26
CA LYS A 113 26.13 -17.67 4.16
C LYS A 113 24.81 -17.68 3.40
N PHE A 114 24.89 -17.78 2.08
CA PHE A 114 23.72 -17.91 1.23
C PHE A 114 24.03 -18.84 0.06
N SER A 115 23.00 -19.55 -0.41
CA SER A 115 23.09 -20.58 -1.44
C SER A 115 22.75 -20.01 -2.81
N LYS A 116 22.99 -20.79 -3.87
CA LYS A 116 22.44 -20.48 -5.20
C LYS A 116 20.91 -20.34 -5.14
N GLY A 117 20.37 -19.30 -5.78
CA GLY A 117 18.96 -18.95 -5.84
C GLY A 117 18.58 -17.84 -4.87
N GLU A 118 17.32 -17.83 -4.46
CA GLU A 118 16.76 -16.87 -3.51
C GLU A 118 17.10 -17.24 -2.07
N ASN A 119 17.49 -16.24 -1.28
CA ASN A 119 17.83 -16.40 0.13
C ASN A 119 17.15 -15.30 0.93
N LYS A 120 16.64 -15.65 2.11
CA LYS A 120 16.12 -14.71 3.10
C LYS A 120 16.94 -14.80 4.37
N LEU A 121 17.58 -13.71 4.75
CA LEU A 121 18.35 -13.61 5.99
C LEU A 121 17.59 -12.73 6.99
N TYR A 122 17.61 -13.10 8.26
CA TYR A 122 16.92 -12.39 9.33
C TYR A 122 17.89 -12.01 10.44
N PHE A 123 17.81 -10.77 10.90
CA PHE A 123 18.64 -10.23 11.97
C PHE A 123 17.78 -9.48 12.98
N ASP A 124 17.80 -9.93 14.22
CA ASP A 124 17.06 -9.27 15.30
C ASP A 124 17.85 -8.06 15.82
N LEU A 125 17.19 -6.92 15.86
CA LEU A 125 17.74 -5.64 16.31
C LEU A 125 16.87 -5.10 17.43
N VAL A 126 17.48 -4.42 18.41
CA VAL A 126 16.75 -3.82 19.54
C VAL A 126 17.15 -2.37 19.68
N VAL A 127 16.15 -1.48 19.71
CA VAL A 127 16.32 -0.07 20.08
C VAL A 127 15.73 0.13 21.46
N VAL A 128 16.57 0.48 22.44
CA VAL A 128 16.14 0.76 23.81
C VAL A 128 15.74 2.24 23.91
N LYS A 129 14.57 2.51 24.52
CA LYS A 129 13.98 3.86 24.62
C LYS A 129 13.95 4.57 23.25
N PRO A 130 13.28 3.99 22.24
CA PRO A 130 13.22 4.58 20.91
C PRO A 130 12.55 5.96 20.94
N GLU A 131 13.02 6.87 20.11
CA GLU A 131 12.25 8.07 19.76
C GLU A 131 11.13 7.64 18.80
N LEU A 132 9.90 7.61 19.30
CA LEU A 132 8.76 7.15 18.52
C LEU A 132 8.32 8.17 17.46
N TRP A 133 7.96 7.68 16.28
CA TRP A 133 7.33 8.47 15.23
C TRP A 133 5.87 8.78 15.58
N TRP A 134 5.47 10.04 15.45
CA TRP A 134 4.10 10.50 15.73
C TRP A 134 3.48 11.23 14.53
N PRO A 135 2.14 11.15 14.37
CA PRO A 135 1.45 12.00 13.41
C PRO A 135 1.50 13.48 13.80
N ALA A 136 1.27 14.33 12.80
CA ALA A 136 1.23 15.77 12.93
C ALA A 136 0.29 16.22 14.05
N GLY A 137 0.79 17.07 14.94
CA GLY A 137 0.06 17.56 16.11
C GLY A 137 0.10 16.65 17.34
N HIS A 138 0.80 15.50 17.29
CA HIS A 138 0.89 14.54 18.40
C HIS A 138 2.32 14.26 18.88
N GLY A 139 3.34 14.80 18.21
CA GLY A 139 4.75 14.65 18.54
C GLY A 139 5.63 14.93 17.32
N ASP A 140 6.92 14.63 17.45
CA ASP A 140 7.88 14.73 16.36
C ASP A 140 7.84 13.47 15.46
N GLN A 141 8.52 13.56 14.31
CA GLN A 141 8.60 12.50 13.29
C GLN A 141 10.03 11.92 13.18
N PRO A 142 10.62 11.35 14.25
CA PRO A 142 11.94 10.72 14.16
C PRO A 142 11.93 9.60 13.13
N LEU A 143 12.91 9.63 12.24
CA LEU A 143 13.18 8.58 11.26
C LEU A 143 14.58 8.02 11.53
N TYR A 144 14.68 6.70 11.51
CA TYR A 144 15.90 5.91 11.68
C TYR A 144 16.41 5.48 10.31
N ASP A 145 17.73 5.49 10.11
CA ASP A 145 18.36 5.19 8.81
C ASP A 145 19.26 3.94 8.95
N PHE A 146 18.68 2.77 8.69
CA PHE A 146 19.37 1.48 8.79
C PHE A 146 20.22 1.26 7.55
N GLN A 147 21.53 1.31 7.72
CA GLN A 147 22.51 1.07 6.68
C GLN A 147 22.99 -0.37 6.75
N VAL A 148 22.80 -1.11 5.67
CA VAL A 148 23.18 -2.52 5.53
C VAL A 148 24.30 -2.61 4.50
N THR A 149 25.43 -3.16 4.91
CA THR A 149 26.57 -3.44 4.03
C THR A 149 26.87 -4.93 4.06
N ILE A 150 26.94 -5.57 2.90
CA ILE A 150 27.34 -6.98 2.78
C ILE A 150 28.67 -7.07 2.05
N HIS A 151 29.63 -7.80 2.64
CA HIS A 151 30.92 -8.08 2.03
C HIS A 151 31.07 -9.57 1.72
N VAL A 152 31.33 -9.90 0.46
CA VAL A 152 31.50 -11.28 -0.03
C VAL A 152 32.62 -11.29 -1.07
N ASP A 153 33.64 -12.15 -0.91
CA ASP A 153 34.74 -12.30 -1.88
C ASP A 153 35.44 -10.99 -2.33
N GLY A 154 35.46 -9.98 -1.45
CA GLY A 154 36.01 -8.65 -1.77
C GLY A 154 35.05 -7.71 -2.52
N GLU A 155 33.85 -8.18 -2.87
CA GLU A 155 32.73 -7.35 -3.34
C GLU A 155 31.98 -6.75 -2.15
N GLU A 156 31.37 -5.58 -2.35
CA GLU A 156 30.55 -4.86 -1.38
C GLU A 156 29.22 -4.46 -2.03
N GLU A 157 28.11 -4.77 -1.38
CA GLU A 157 26.79 -4.20 -1.70
C GLU A 157 26.30 -3.39 -0.51
N LYS A 158 25.75 -2.20 -0.77
CA LYS A 158 25.24 -1.28 0.23
C LYS A 158 23.78 -0.96 -0.03
N PHE A 159 22.99 -0.95 1.04
CA PHE A 159 21.59 -0.57 1.00
C PHE A 159 21.23 0.24 2.24
N SER A 160 20.31 1.17 2.11
CA SER A 160 19.77 1.94 3.24
C SER A 160 18.26 1.81 3.31
N LYS A 161 17.72 1.63 4.51
CA LYS A 161 16.28 1.69 4.75
C LYS A 161 15.95 2.71 5.82
N ARG A 162 15.10 3.67 5.46
CA ARG A 162 14.60 4.67 6.38
C ARG A 162 13.19 4.29 6.85
N THR A 163 12.96 4.30 8.16
CA THR A 163 11.61 4.08 8.73
C THR A 163 11.44 4.80 10.07
N GLY A 164 10.19 5.01 10.47
CA GLY A 164 9.82 5.57 11.77
C GLY A 164 9.37 4.47 12.72
N LEU A 165 9.89 4.45 13.94
CA LEU A 165 9.54 3.45 14.94
C LEU A 165 8.20 3.83 15.59
N ARG A 166 7.16 3.02 15.40
CA ARG A 166 5.83 3.27 15.99
C ARG A 166 4.98 2.01 16.03
N ASP A 167 4.06 1.97 16.98
CA ASP A 167 2.92 1.04 16.95
C ASP A 167 1.70 1.71 16.30
N VAL A 168 1.01 0.98 15.42
CA VAL A 168 -0.28 1.43 14.86
C VAL A 168 -1.29 0.29 14.91
N ALA A 169 -2.51 0.62 15.29
CA ALA A 169 -3.61 -0.32 15.26
C ALA A 169 -4.92 0.40 15.00
N ILE A 170 -5.85 -0.28 14.34
CA ILE A 170 -7.24 0.18 14.23
C ILE A 170 -8.08 -0.72 15.11
N LYS A 171 -8.62 -0.15 16.19
CA LYS A 171 -9.40 -0.91 17.17
C LYS A 171 -10.89 -0.79 16.89
N ARG A 172 -11.55 -1.95 16.87
CA ARG A 172 -12.98 -2.11 16.64
C ARG A 172 -13.66 -2.68 17.88
N VAL A 173 -13.97 -1.81 18.82
CA VAL A 173 -14.59 -2.17 20.11
C VAL A 173 -16.09 -1.96 20.00
N LYS A 174 -16.87 -2.95 20.42
CA LYS A 174 -18.33 -2.85 20.47
C LYS A 174 -18.73 -1.93 21.64
N ASP A 175 -19.63 -1.00 21.39
CA ASP A 175 -20.29 -0.15 22.37
C ASP A 175 -21.81 -0.08 22.10
N ASP A 176 -22.51 0.81 22.81
CA ASP A 176 -23.97 0.98 22.69
C ASP A 176 -24.41 1.57 21.33
N LYS A 177 -23.47 2.09 20.53
CA LYS A 177 -23.73 2.71 19.22
C LYS A 177 -23.29 1.83 18.04
N GLY A 178 -22.55 0.75 18.30
CA GLY A 178 -22.02 -0.10 17.24
C GLY A 178 -20.65 -0.68 17.52
N LYS A 179 -19.82 -0.84 16.49
CA LYS A 179 -18.38 -1.07 16.61
C LYS A 179 -17.60 0.18 16.22
N SER A 180 -16.67 0.59 17.08
CA SER A 180 -15.77 1.69 16.78
C SER A 180 -14.90 1.41 15.54
N PHE A 181 -14.38 2.47 14.94
CA PHE A 181 -13.24 2.42 14.02
C PHE A 181 -12.26 3.49 14.47
N THR A 182 -11.38 3.14 15.41
CA THR A 182 -10.50 4.11 16.06
C THR A 182 -9.05 3.81 15.74
N ILE A 183 -8.36 4.79 15.15
CA ILE A 183 -6.93 4.74 14.90
C ILE A 183 -6.20 4.94 16.23
N TYR A 184 -5.27 4.06 16.54
CA TYR A 184 -4.33 4.19 17.65
C TYR A 184 -2.92 4.29 17.08
N VAL A 185 -2.15 5.26 17.56
CA VAL A 185 -0.70 5.36 17.31
C VAL A 185 0.00 5.41 18.65
N ASN A 186 0.98 4.52 18.86
CA ASN A 186 1.76 4.40 20.10
C ASN A 186 0.85 4.30 21.35
N GLY A 187 -0.22 3.49 21.24
CA GLY A 187 -1.21 3.29 22.29
C GLY A 187 -2.16 4.48 22.57
N LYS A 188 -2.11 5.57 21.81
CA LYS A 188 -3.00 6.73 21.96
C LYS A 188 -4.04 6.80 20.84
N PRO A 189 -5.32 7.08 21.15
CA PRO A 189 -6.33 7.25 20.11
C PRO A 189 -6.07 8.55 19.34
N ILE A 190 -6.11 8.47 18.01
CA ILE A 190 -5.92 9.59 17.10
C ILE A 190 -7.25 9.83 16.37
N PHE A 191 -7.77 11.05 16.50
CA PHE A 191 -8.89 11.49 15.68
C PHE A 191 -8.35 11.91 14.30
N ALA A 192 -8.78 11.20 13.25
CA ALA A 192 -8.39 11.51 11.89
C ALA A 192 -9.01 12.85 11.46
N LYS A 193 -8.16 13.81 11.12
CA LYS A 193 -8.53 15.11 10.52
C LYS A 193 -7.85 15.16 9.17
N GLY A 194 -8.63 15.19 8.10
CA GLY A 194 -8.05 14.90 6.80
C GLY A 194 -8.96 15.11 5.63
N ALA A 195 -8.49 14.64 4.48
CA ALA A 195 -9.19 14.66 3.21
C ALA A 195 -8.86 13.40 2.39
N ASN A 196 -9.60 13.20 1.29
CA ASN A 196 -9.22 12.23 0.27
C ASN A 196 -8.21 12.88 -0.68
N TRP A 197 -7.15 12.15 -1.00
CA TRP A 197 -6.13 12.49 -1.98
C TRP A 197 -6.43 11.78 -3.29
N ILE A 198 -6.51 12.56 -4.36
CA ILE A 198 -6.57 12.12 -5.75
C ILE A 198 -5.28 12.54 -6.45
N PRO A 199 -4.93 11.97 -7.63
CA PRO A 199 -3.75 12.39 -8.37
C PRO A 199 -3.72 13.91 -8.54
N ALA A 200 -2.59 14.53 -8.17
CA ALA A 200 -2.46 15.99 -8.19
C ALA A 200 -2.43 16.59 -9.60
N ASP A 201 -2.42 15.73 -10.63
CA ASP A 201 -2.42 16.11 -12.03
C ASP A 201 -3.04 15.02 -12.91
N SER A 202 -3.56 15.41 -14.09
CA SER A 202 -3.95 14.45 -15.14
C SER A 202 -2.74 13.77 -15.80
N PHE A 203 -1.57 14.40 -15.74
CA PHE A 203 -0.30 13.87 -16.25
C PHE A 203 0.72 13.80 -15.11
N THR A 204 0.60 12.78 -14.26
CA THR A 204 1.40 12.64 -13.03
C THR A 204 2.91 12.66 -13.26
N SER A 205 3.39 12.30 -14.45
CA SER A 205 4.82 12.37 -14.82
C SER A 205 5.41 13.78 -14.84
N ARG A 206 4.59 14.85 -14.81
CA ARG A 206 5.08 16.23 -14.74
C ARG A 206 5.22 16.76 -13.31
N LEU A 207 4.70 16.03 -12.32
CA LEU A 207 4.76 16.43 -10.92
C LEU A 207 6.20 16.29 -10.41
N THR A 208 6.67 17.32 -9.71
CA THR A 208 7.97 17.31 -9.06
C THR A 208 7.82 17.14 -7.55
N THR A 209 8.91 16.79 -6.87
CA THR A 209 8.95 16.77 -5.40
C THR A 209 8.53 18.11 -4.78
N LYS A 210 8.76 19.24 -5.47
CA LYS A 210 8.35 20.57 -4.98
C LYS A 210 6.83 20.72 -4.98
N ASP A 211 6.15 20.17 -6.00
CA ASP A 211 4.70 20.22 -6.12
C ASP A 211 4.05 19.39 -5.01
N TYR A 212 4.51 18.14 -4.81
CA TYR A 212 4.07 17.30 -3.68
C TYR A 212 4.34 17.97 -2.34
N LYS A 213 5.54 18.51 -2.13
CA LYS A 213 5.90 19.19 -0.88
C LYS A 213 4.99 20.38 -0.61
N LEU A 214 4.65 21.18 -1.62
CA LEU A 214 3.73 22.31 -1.46
C LEU A 214 2.33 21.85 -1.04
N LEU A 215 1.79 20.82 -1.71
CA LEU A 215 0.46 20.29 -1.41
C LEU A 215 0.39 19.68 -0.01
N LEU A 216 1.37 18.85 0.37
CA LEU A 216 1.44 18.24 1.69
C LEU A 216 1.72 19.27 2.81
N GLN A 217 2.47 20.33 2.52
CA GLN A 217 2.59 21.46 3.45
C GLN A 217 1.25 22.16 3.70
N ASN A 218 0.37 22.25 2.69
CA ASN A 218 -0.96 22.82 2.88
C ASN A 218 -1.84 21.92 3.76
N VAL A 219 -1.69 20.60 3.67
CA VAL A 219 -2.34 19.63 4.56
C VAL A 219 -1.94 19.90 6.02
N ILE A 220 -0.65 20.06 6.29
CA ILE A 220 -0.15 20.41 7.64
C ILE A 220 -0.66 21.77 8.10
N LYS A 221 -0.59 22.80 7.26
CA LYS A 221 -1.10 24.15 7.59
C LYS A 221 -2.61 24.16 7.87
N ALA A 222 -3.36 23.24 7.28
CA ALA A 222 -4.78 23.03 7.54
C ALA A 222 -5.04 22.20 8.83
N ASN A 223 -4.01 21.88 9.62
CA ASN A 223 -4.08 21.06 10.83
C ASN A 223 -4.63 19.64 10.60
N MET A 224 -4.49 19.13 9.38
CA MET A 224 -4.78 17.75 9.03
C MET A 224 -3.63 16.83 9.49
N ASN A 225 -3.95 15.58 9.78
CA ASN A 225 -3.02 14.53 10.16
C ASN A 225 -3.21 13.24 9.36
N THR A 226 -4.21 13.16 8.48
CA THR A 226 -4.54 11.95 7.72
C THR A 226 -4.94 12.29 6.29
N LEU A 227 -4.48 11.50 5.33
CA LEU A 227 -4.96 11.50 3.95
C LEU A 227 -5.39 10.09 3.56
N ARG A 228 -6.48 9.98 2.78
CA ARG A 228 -6.85 8.73 2.10
C ARG A 228 -6.43 8.80 0.65
N VAL A 229 -5.45 7.99 0.24
CA VAL A 229 -5.09 7.82 -1.18
C VAL A 229 -6.19 6.99 -1.82
N TRP A 230 -7.05 7.64 -2.61
CA TRP A 230 -8.29 7.07 -3.11
C TRP A 230 -8.07 6.11 -4.29
N GLY A 231 -8.81 5.00 -4.30
CA GLY A 231 -8.60 3.84 -5.19
C GLY A 231 -8.84 4.04 -6.69
N GLY A 232 -9.35 5.18 -7.17
CA GLY A 232 -9.40 5.41 -8.62
C GLY A 232 -8.25 6.26 -9.17
N GLY A 233 -7.25 6.55 -8.33
CA GLY A 233 -6.03 7.26 -8.71
C GLY A 233 -4.89 6.31 -9.08
N ILE A 234 -3.71 6.59 -8.51
CA ILE A 234 -2.52 5.75 -8.59
C ILE A 234 -2.02 5.43 -7.18
N TYR A 235 -1.26 4.34 -7.02
CA TYR A 235 -0.32 4.28 -5.92
C TYR A 235 0.71 5.38 -6.17
N GLU A 236 0.85 6.30 -5.22
CA GLU A 236 1.70 7.47 -5.40
C GLU A 236 3.20 7.13 -5.52
N SER A 237 4.00 8.13 -5.88
CA SER A 237 5.46 7.99 -5.95
C SER A 237 6.08 7.82 -4.55
N ASP A 238 7.30 7.28 -4.48
CA ASP A 238 8.00 7.11 -3.19
C ASP A 238 8.21 8.46 -2.48
N GLU A 239 8.41 9.55 -3.24
CA GLU A 239 8.55 10.90 -2.70
C GLU A 239 7.31 11.34 -1.92
N PHE A 240 6.10 10.99 -2.38
CA PHE A 240 4.86 11.33 -1.68
C PHE A 240 4.84 10.70 -0.27
N TYR A 241 5.13 9.40 -0.17
CA TYR A 241 5.10 8.70 1.12
C TYR A 241 6.27 9.13 2.01
N GLN A 242 7.47 9.36 1.45
CA GLN A 242 8.60 9.92 2.19
C GLN A 242 8.27 11.30 2.79
N LEU A 243 7.56 12.15 2.04
CA LEU A 243 7.10 13.45 2.55
C LEU A 243 6.01 13.27 3.62
N CYS A 244 5.09 12.32 3.46
CA CYS A 244 4.11 11.99 4.50
C CYS A 244 4.78 11.51 5.78
N ASP A 245 5.81 10.66 5.68
CA ASP A 245 6.61 10.21 6.82
C ASP A 245 7.30 11.38 7.52
N GLN A 246 7.94 12.27 6.76
CA GLN A 246 8.64 13.43 7.30
C GLN A 246 7.69 14.45 7.95
N MET A 247 6.47 14.58 7.45
CA MET A 247 5.49 15.57 7.90
C MET A 247 4.49 15.02 8.93
N GLY A 248 4.50 13.72 9.21
CA GLY A 248 3.59 13.12 10.18
C GLY A 248 2.18 12.92 9.62
N ILE A 249 2.02 12.75 8.32
CA ILE A 249 0.72 12.57 7.68
C ILE A 249 0.43 11.07 7.62
N LEU A 250 -0.62 10.61 8.32
CA LEU A 250 -1.09 9.24 8.23
C LEU A 250 -1.72 8.99 6.85
N VAL A 251 -1.48 7.82 6.29
CA VAL A 251 -1.99 7.42 4.97
C VAL A 251 -2.91 6.21 5.11
N TRP A 252 -4.18 6.40 4.78
CA TRP A 252 -5.11 5.34 4.44
C TRP A 252 -4.89 5.00 2.96
N GLN A 253 -4.37 3.81 2.67
CA GLN A 253 -4.02 3.41 1.31
C GLN A 253 -5.10 2.50 0.72
N ASP A 254 -5.84 2.96 -0.27
CA ASP A 254 -6.67 2.06 -1.08
C ASP A 254 -5.78 1.26 -2.08
N PHE A 255 -6.19 0.06 -2.45
CA PHE A 255 -5.80 -0.54 -3.72
C PHE A 255 -6.54 0.15 -4.87
N MET A 256 -5.99 0.12 -6.08
CA MET A 256 -6.48 0.94 -7.19
C MET A 256 -7.72 0.35 -7.88
N PHE A 257 -8.83 0.31 -7.13
CA PHE A 257 -10.17 -0.08 -7.54
C PHE A 257 -11.21 0.93 -7.01
N ALA A 258 -12.10 1.42 -7.87
CA ALA A 258 -13.12 2.38 -7.46
C ALA A 258 -14.36 2.34 -8.36
N CYS A 259 -15.55 2.38 -7.76
CA CYS A 259 -16.85 2.65 -8.42
C CYS A 259 -17.10 1.85 -9.71
N SER A 260 -16.63 0.62 -9.77
CA SER A 260 -16.78 -0.31 -10.88
C SER A 260 -16.80 -1.73 -10.32
N LEU A 261 -17.47 -2.66 -11.00
CA LEU A 261 -17.19 -4.09 -10.79
C LEU A 261 -15.95 -4.47 -11.62
N TYR A 262 -15.24 -5.51 -11.24
CA TYR A 262 -14.00 -5.94 -11.89
C TYR A 262 -14.05 -7.44 -12.19
N PRO A 263 -13.33 -7.92 -13.22
CA PRO A 263 -13.29 -9.35 -13.55
C PRO A 263 -12.75 -10.22 -12.41
N GLY A 264 -13.26 -11.44 -12.30
CA GLY A 264 -12.80 -12.46 -11.35
C GLY A 264 -12.13 -13.67 -12.01
N ASP A 265 -11.81 -13.60 -13.30
CA ASP A 265 -11.08 -14.67 -13.98
C ASP A 265 -9.61 -14.75 -13.54
N ASN A 266 -9.00 -15.93 -13.71
CA ASN A 266 -7.65 -16.19 -13.20
C ASN A 266 -6.58 -15.25 -13.77
N GLU A 267 -6.69 -14.83 -15.03
CA GLU A 267 -5.70 -13.94 -15.64
C GLU A 267 -5.74 -12.55 -14.98
N PHE A 268 -6.94 -12.02 -14.77
CA PHE A 268 -7.12 -10.76 -14.05
C PHE A 268 -6.67 -10.88 -12.58
N LEU A 269 -7.07 -11.94 -11.88
CA LEU A 269 -6.67 -12.17 -10.48
C LEU A 269 -5.16 -12.32 -10.31
N ASP A 270 -4.48 -13.03 -11.21
CA ASP A 270 -3.02 -13.17 -11.20
C ASP A 270 -2.31 -11.84 -11.48
N SER A 271 -2.88 -10.99 -12.33
CA SER A 271 -2.39 -9.63 -12.57
C SER A 271 -2.52 -8.76 -11.32
N VAL A 272 -3.66 -8.85 -10.62
CA VAL A 272 -3.91 -8.13 -9.36
C VAL A 272 -3.02 -8.62 -8.22
N ASP A 273 -2.79 -9.93 -8.06
CA ASP A 273 -1.88 -10.46 -7.04
C ASP A 273 -0.45 -9.91 -7.25
N LYS A 274 0.04 -9.87 -8.49
CA LYS A 274 1.37 -9.30 -8.82
C LYS A 274 1.43 -7.80 -8.49
N GLU A 275 0.42 -7.03 -8.90
CA GLU A 275 0.31 -5.60 -8.57
C GLU A 275 0.31 -5.38 -7.06
N ALA A 276 -0.55 -6.10 -6.34
CA ALA A 276 -0.71 -5.95 -4.89
C ALA A 276 0.57 -6.32 -4.15
N ARG A 277 1.24 -7.42 -4.51
CA ARG A 277 2.51 -7.82 -3.90
C ARG A 277 3.58 -6.77 -4.09
N TYR A 278 3.73 -6.28 -5.32
CA TYR A 278 4.69 -5.22 -5.61
C TYR A 278 4.42 -3.96 -4.78
N GLN A 279 3.17 -3.50 -4.73
CA GLN A 279 2.82 -2.25 -4.04
C GLN A 279 2.90 -2.37 -2.52
N VAL A 280 2.44 -3.47 -1.94
CA VAL A 280 2.58 -3.70 -0.50
C VAL A 280 4.05 -3.82 -0.12
N ASP A 281 4.86 -4.57 -0.87
CA ASP A 281 6.28 -4.73 -0.59
C ASP A 281 7.06 -3.42 -0.73
N ARG A 282 6.73 -2.59 -1.73
CA ARG A 282 7.33 -1.26 -1.93
C ARG A 282 7.01 -0.31 -0.77
N LEU A 283 5.78 -0.35 -0.26
CA LEU A 283 5.26 0.74 0.57
C LEU A 283 5.16 0.43 2.07
N LYS A 284 5.16 -0.85 2.47
CA LYS A 284 4.95 -1.28 3.88
C LYS A 284 5.95 -0.71 4.90
N ASP A 285 7.10 -0.21 4.45
CA ASP A 285 8.11 0.40 5.31
C ASP A 285 7.79 1.84 5.72
N HIS A 286 6.85 2.49 5.04
CA HIS A 286 6.46 3.86 5.36
C HIS A 286 5.69 3.89 6.68
N PRO A 287 6.20 4.58 7.73
CA PRO A 287 5.47 4.78 8.96
C PRO A 287 4.18 5.59 8.75
N SER A 288 4.06 6.37 7.68
CA SER A 288 2.80 7.07 7.37
C SER A 288 1.64 6.11 7.09
N ILE A 289 1.83 4.98 6.41
CA ILE A 289 0.74 4.06 6.04
C ILE A 289 0.18 3.40 7.29
N ILE A 290 -1.13 3.47 7.51
CA ILE A 290 -1.79 2.92 8.70
C ILE A 290 -2.72 1.74 8.43
N LEU A 291 -3.17 1.59 7.19
CA LEU A 291 -4.06 0.51 6.76
C LEU A 291 -4.02 0.34 5.24
N TRP A 292 -4.46 -0.82 4.78
CA TRP A 292 -4.72 -1.15 3.38
C TRP A 292 -6.23 -1.31 3.17
N CYS A 293 -6.79 -0.70 2.13
CA CYS A 293 -8.22 -0.75 1.84
C CYS A 293 -8.46 -1.33 0.43
N GLY A 294 -9.34 -2.31 0.29
CA GLY A 294 -9.50 -3.06 -0.97
C GLY A 294 -10.00 -2.22 -2.14
N ASN A 295 -10.96 -1.31 -1.90
CA ASN A 295 -11.54 -0.47 -2.96
C ASN A 295 -12.32 0.72 -2.39
N ASN A 296 -12.71 1.62 -3.30
CA ASN A 296 -13.71 2.65 -3.07
C ASN A 296 -15.10 2.21 -3.55
N GLU A 297 -16.05 2.14 -2.61
CA GLU A 297 -17.51 2.09 -2.79
C GLU A 297 -18.09 0.89 -3.54
N ILE A 298 -17.30 -0.13 -3.90
CA ILE A 298 -17.82 -1.20 -4.77
C ILE A 298 -18.90 -2.04 -4.08
N ALA A 299 -18.72 -2.41 -2.80
CA ALA A 299 -19.79 -3.10 -2.06
C ALA A 299 -21.00 -2.20 -1.83
N TRP A 300 -20.78 -0.91 -1.59
CA TRP A 300 -21.86 0.07 -1.46
C TRP A 300 -22.68 0.15 -2.75
N ALA A 301 -22.02 0.27 -3.88
CA ALA A 301 -22.61 0.35 -5.20
C ALA A 301 -23.39 -0.91 -5.56
N TRP A 302 -22.83 -2.10 -5.26
CA TRP A 302 -23.55 -3.36 -5.45
C TRP A 302 -24.95 -3.35 -4.85
N HIS A 303 -25.05 -2.94 -3.58
CA HIS A 303 -26.31 -2.99 -2.83
C HIS A 303 -27.21 -1.76 -2.99
N ASN A 304 -26.69 -0.62 -3.44
CA ASN A 304 -27.44 0.66 -3.41
C ASN A 304 -27.54 1.37 -4.77
N TRP A 305 -26.79 0.97 -5.80
CA TRP A 305 -26.84 1.59 -7.14
C TRP A 305 -27.63 0.75 -8.16
N GLY A 306 -28.34 -0.29 -7.72
CA GLY A 306 -29.14 -1.17 -8.58
C GLY A 306 -28.35 -2.31 -9.25
N TRP A 307 -27.04 -2.39 -8.99
CA TRP A 307 -26.17 -3.40 -9.60
C TRP A 307 -26.54 -4.83 -9.19
N LYS A 308 -27.03 -5.04 -7.96
CA LYS A 308 -27.51 -6.35 -7.50
C LYS A 308 -28.65 -6.90 -8.36
N GLU A 309 -29.50 -6.02 -8.88
CA GLU A 309 -30.62 -6.39 -9.75
C GLU A 309 -30.21 -6.48 -11.22
N GLU A 310 -29.21 -5.70 -11.65
CA GLU A 310 -28.76 -5.62 -13.04
C GLU A 310 -27.77 -6.73 -13.45
N TYR A 311 -26.91 -7.16 -12.52
CA TYR A 311 -25.81 -8.08 -12.81
C TYR A 311 -26.03 -9.48 -12.20
N PRO A 312 -25.43 -10.54 -12.80
CA PRO A 312 -25.46 -11.86 -12.19
C PRO A 312 -24.85 -11.85 -10.78
N GLU A 313 -25.51 -12.51 -9.84
CA GLU A 313 -25.08 -12.60 -8.44
C GLU A 313 -23.63 -13.14 -8.29
N THR A 314 -23.17 -13.95 -9.25
CA THR A 314 -21.79 -14.47 -9.27
C THR A 314 -20.74 -13.36 -9.39
N VAL A 315 -21.04 -12.22 -10.00
CA VAL A 315 -20.11 -11.08 -10.08
C VAL A 315 -19.78 -10.55 -8.68
N TYR A 316 -20.71 -10.66 -7.74
CA TYR A 316 -20.48 -10.24 -6.35
C TYR A 316 -20.03 -11.38 -5.45
N THR A 317 -20.75 -12.50 -5.48
CA THR A 317 -20.49 -13.64 -4.58
C THR A 317 -19.21 -14.40 -4.93
N GLN A 318 -18.74 -14.30 -6.18
CA GLN A 318 -17.50 -14.90 -6.66
C GLN A 318 -16.47 -13.82 -7.00
N ASP A 319 -16.66 -12.99 -8.01
CA ASP A 319 -15.58 -12.12 -8.53
C ASP A 319 -15.13 -11.07 -7.51
N TYR A 320 -16.07 -10.27 -6.98
CA TYR A 320 -15.81 -9.30 -5.91
C TYR A 320 -15.22 -9.98 -4.66
N ASN A 321 -15.82 -11.10 -4.25
CA ASN A 321 -15.36 -11.87 -3.10
C ASN A 321 -13.90 -12.37 -3.28
N GLN A 322 -13.56 -12.88 -4.47
CA GLN A 322 -12.20 -13.31 -4.79
C GLN A 322 -11.19 -12.17 -4.72
N LEU A 323 -11.50 -11.01 -5.30
CA LEU A 323 -10.61 -9.86 -5.26
C LEU A 323 -10.42 -9.32 -3.83
N PHE A 324 -11.52 -8.94 -3.18
CA PHE A 324 -11.47 -8.08 -2.00
C PHE A 324 -11.56 -8.82 -0.67
N HIS A 325 -11.92 -10.10 -0.66
CA HIS A 325 -11.95 -10.92 0.55
C HIS A 325 -10.99 -12.12 0.50
N ASN A 326 -10.40 -12.45 -0.66
CA ASN A 326 -9.37 -13.49 -0.78
C ASN A 326 -7.99 -12.94 -1.21
N VAL A 327 -7.84 -12.45 -2.44
CA VAL A 327 -6.54 -12.09 -3.04
C VAL A 327 -5.84 -10.96 -2.27
N LEU A 328 -6.46 -9.78 -2.21
CA LEU A 328 -5.85 -8.61 -1.55
C LEU A 328 -5.58 -8.84 -0.04
N PRO A 329 -6.51 -9.35 0.78
CA PRO A 329 -6.21 -9.61 2.19
C PRO A 329 -5.16 -10.70 2.38
N LYS A 330 -5.06 -11.69 1.48
CA LYS A 330 -3.99 -12.68 1.53
C LYS A 330 -2.63 -12.01 1.35
N VAL A 331 -2.48 -11.13 0.35
CA VAL A 331 -1.24 -10.38 0.12
C VAL A 331 -0.88 -9.53 1.35
N CYS A 332 -1.83 -8.79 1.91
CA CYS A 332 -1.59 -8.00 3.13
C CYS A 332 -1.16 -8.88 4.32
N ARG A 333 -1.82 -10.01 4.56
CA ARG A 333 -1.43 -10.94 5.65
C ARG A 333 -0.04 -11.54 5.45
N GLU A 334 0.36 -11.80 4.21
CA GLU A 334 1.68 -12.38 3.92
C GLU A 334 2.80 -11.36 4.00
N LEU A 335 2.59 -10.13 3.54
CA LEU A 335 3.65 -9.13 3.37
C LEU A 335 3.66 -8.04 4.45
N ASP A 336 2.51 -7.70 5.03
CA ASP A 336 2.35 -6.65 6.05
C ASP A 336 1.24 -7.00 7.07
N PRO A 337 1.41 -8.10 7.83
CA PRO A 337 0.40 -8.56 8.79
C PRO A 337 0.17 -7.59 9.96
N SER A 338 1.03 -6.57 10.11
CA SER A 338 0.96 -5.59 11.20
C SER A 338 -0.16 -4.56 11.01
N ARG A 339 -0.61 -4.35 9.76
CA ARG A 339 -1.62 -3.34 9.42
C ARG A 339 -2.98 -3.98 9.16
N LEU A 340 -4.05 -3.24 9.46
CA LEU A 340 -5.40 -3.66 9.12
C LEU A 340 -5.57 -3.67 7.60
N TYR A 341 -6.14 -4.76 7.07
CA TYR A 341 -6.79 -4.75 5.76
C TYR A 341 -8.29 -4.50 5.92
N TRP A 342 -8.84 -3.61 5.09
CA TRP A 342 -10.24 -3.22 5.10
C TRP A 342 -10.88 -3.45 3.71
N PRO A 343 -11.87 -4.34 3.53
CA PRO A 343 -12.27 -4.76 2.18
C PRO A 343 -12.82 -3.67 1.26
N SER A 344 -13.50 -2.67 1.82
CA SER A 344 -14.14 -1.60 1.05
C SER A 344 -14.35 -0.36 1.91
N SER A 345 -14.20 0.82 1.30
CA SER A 345 -14.59 2.09 1.92
C SER A 345 -15.74 2.71 1.13
N PRO A 346 -16.91 2.96 1.75
CA PRO A 346 -17.19 2.70 3.16
C PRO A 346 -17.39 1.20 3.42
N GLY A 347 -17.28 0.78 4.69
CA GLY A 347 -17.38 -0.62 5.13
C GLY A 347 -17.81 -0.67 6.60
N ASP A 348 -18.44 -1.76 7.04
CA ASP A 348 -18.76 -2.00 8.46
C ASP A 348 -18.10 -3.27 9.02
N ASN A 349 -17.56 -4.17 8.20
CA ASN A 349 -16.81 -5.33 8.66
C ASN A 349 -15.90 -5.93 7.56
N ASP A 350 -15.20 -7.01 7.91
CA ASP A 350 -14.24 -7.72 7.06
C ASP A 350 -14.84 -8.90 6.26
N SER A 351 -16.08 -9.28 6.58
CA SER A 351 -16.85 -10.28 5.82
C SER A 351 -17.54 -9.66 4.60
N LEU A 352 -17.89 -10.52 3.63
CA LEU A 352 -18.60 -10.11 2.43
C LEU A 352 -19.95 -9.48 2.82
N PRO A 353 -20.23 -8.21 2.48
CA PRO A 353 -21.47 -7.56 2.89
C PRO A 353 -22.72 -8.22 2.26
N GLU A 354 -23.67 -8.64 3.08
CA GLU A 354 -24.95 -9.20 2.60
C GLU A 354 -25.97 -8.11 2.24
N THR A 355 -25.79 -6.91 2.78
CA THR A 355 -26.65 -5.74 2.57
C THR A 355 -25.83 -4.49 2.34
N GLY A 356 -26.47 -3.43 1.83
CA GLY A 356 -25.92 -2.09 1.86
C GLY A 356 -25.69 -1.62 3.30
N GLN A 357 -24.84 -0.60 3.48
CA GLN A 357 -24.61 -0.01 4.79
C GLN A 357 -25.80 0.81 5.23
N ASN A 358 -26.58 0.27 6.17
CA ASN A 358 -27.67 1.03 6.76
C ASN A 358 -27.10 1.92 7.87
N TYR A 359 -27.53 3.18 7.92
CA TYR A 359 -27.15 4.05 9.03
C TYR A 359 -27.53 3.41 10.37
N GLY A 360 -26.55 3.17 11.24
CA GLY A 360 -26.72 2.52 12.54
C GLY A 360 -26.60 0.98 12.57
N SER A 361 -26.15 0.33 11.49
CA SER A 361 -25.91 -1.13 11.47
C SER A 361 -24.50 -1.57 11.89
N GLY A 362 -23.55 -0.63 11.97
CA GLY A 362 -22.13 -0.88 12.26
C GLY A 362 -21.80 -1.14 13.72
#